data_AF-A0A520C3Q2-F1
#
_entry.id   AF-A0A520C3Q2-F1
#
_cell.length_a   1.000
_cell.length_b   1.000
_cell.length_c   1.000
_cell.angle_alpha   90.00
_cell.angle_beta   90.00
_cell.angle_gamma   90.00
#
_symmetry.space_group_name_H-M   'P 1'
#
loop_
_entity.id
_entity.type
_entity.pdbx_description
1 polymer ?
#
loop_
_entity_poly.entity_id
_entity_poly.type
_entity_poly.pdbx_seq_one_letter_code
_entity_poly.pdbx_strand_id
1 'polypeptide(L)'
;MIKKNVPFHDAVYALSAPFTGTEKELFKTETRYRGVQWGNANLALVMEGLRSKQTNKVSIYNPSTGKLEELYTRNQTDAYGNPGSPVTTKNKYGRSVIHLVDNGTKLLMNNVVGSSEKGDLPFLAKFDLATKKNEIIWRSAEGTYEYVSDVIDADKLILLTRKESQKLVPNYY
;
A
#
# COMPACT_ATOMS: atom_id res chain seq x y z
N MET A 1 -12.14 0.54 -21.57
CA MET A 1 -11.35 1.71 -22.03
C MET A 1 -12.11 2.95 -21.59
N ILE A 2 -11.45 3.97 -21.04
CA ILE A 2 -12.11 5.25 -20.76
C ILE A 2 -12.50 5.87 -22.11
N LYS A 3 -13.80 6.05 -22.36
CA LYS A 3 -14.33 6.51 -23.65
C LYS A 3 -14.60 8.02 -23.72
N LYS A 4 -14.81 8.66 -22.57
CA LYS A 4 -15.16 10.08 -22.46
C LYS A 4 -14.05 10.80 -21.71
N ASN A 5 -13.55 11.90 -22.26
CA ASN A 5 -12.57 12.74 -21.59
C ASN A 5 -13.28 13.63 -20.57
N VAL A 6 -13.06 13.38 -19.28
CA VAL A 6 -13.58 14.19 -18.17
C VAL A 6 -12.46 14.39 -17.14
N PRO A 7 -12.44 15.51 -16.40
CA PRO A 7 -11.39 15.76 -15.40
C PRO A 7 -11.36 14.71 -14.28
N PHE A 8 -12.52 14.19 -13.89
CA PHE A 8 -12.67 13.17 -12.86
C PHE A 8 -13.58 12.04 -13.33
N HIS A 9 -13.15 10.81 -13.11
CA HIS A 9 -13.83 9.61 -13.58
C HIS A 9 -14.67 8.94 -12.52
N ASP A 10 -14.28 9.04 -11.26
CA ASP A 10 -15.04 8.54 -10.12
C ASP A 10 -14.96 9.57 -8.97
N ALA A 11 -15.93 9.47 -8.05
CA ALA A 11 -16.00 10.26 -6.84
C ALA A 11 -16.35 9.35 -5.67
N VAL A 12 -15.75 9.58 -4.50
CA VAL A 12 -16.01 8.83 -3.29
C VAL A 12 -16.72 9.73 -2.29
N TYR A 13 -17.84 9.25 -1.77
CA TYR A 13 -18.63 9.93 -0.76
C TYR A 13 -18.65 9.10 0.52
N ALA A 14 -18.80 9.77 1.66
CA ALA A 14 -19.03 9.15 2.94
C ALA A 14 -20.32 9.68 3.56
N LEU A 15 -21.05 8.79 4.19
CA LEU A 15 -22.24 9.12 4.95
C LEU A 15 -21.97 8.73 6.41
N SER A 16 -22.13 9.69 7.32
CA SER A 16 -21.88 9.45 8.74
C SER A 16 -23.03 8.66 9.36
N ALA A 17 -22.73 7.78 10.32
CA ALA A 17 -23.74 7.16 11.16
C ALA A 17 -24.60 8.24 11.83
N PRO A 18 -25.93 8.05 11.97
CA PRO A 18 -26.71 6.83 11.72
C PRO A 18 -27.14 6.60 10.26
N PHE A 19 -26.46 7.23 9.29
CA PHE A 19 -26.68 7.04 7.85
C PHE A 19 -28.01 7.58 7.31
N THR A 20 -28.57 8.59 7.96
CA THR A 20 -29.83 9.24 7.56
C THR A 20 -29.65 10.66 7.02
N GLY A 21 -28.43 11.19 7.07
CA GLY A 21 -28.10 12.54 6.60
C GLY A 21 -27.75 12.58 5.10
N THR A 22 -27.14 13.69 4.69
CA THR A 22 -26.59 13.86 3.34
C THR A 22 -25.16 13.34 3.29
N GLU A 23 -24.80 12.68 2.20
CA GLU A 23 -23.45 12.24 1.93
C GLU A 23 -22.49 13.43 1.75
N LYS A 24 -21.28 13.27 2.24
CA LYS A 24 -20.19 14.22 2.07
C LYS A 24 -19.22 13.68 1.04
N GLU A 25 -18.91 14.47 0.02
CA GLU A 25 -17.83 14.14 -0.91
C GLU A 25 -16.50 14.11 -0.16
N LEU A 26 -15.75 13.02 -0.31
CA LEU A 26 -14.42 12.89 0.25
C LEU A 26 -13.35 13.36 -0.73
N PHE A 27 -13.38 12.82 -1.94
CA PHE A 27 -12.43 13.12 -3.01
C PHE A 27 -12.93 12.59 -4.37
N LYS A 28 -12.27 13.03 -5.44
CA LYS A 28 -12.46 12.56 -6.82
C LYS A 28 -11.17 11.96 -7.36
N THR A 29 -11.30 11.04 -8.31
CA THR A 29 -10.16 10.40 -8.96
C THR A 29 -10.10 10.76 -10.44
N GLU A 30 -8.91 11.06 -10.93
CA GLU A 30 -8.65 11.40 -12.35
C GLU A 30 -8.68 10.17 -13.26
N THR A 31 -8.51 8.97 -12.69
CA THR A 31 -8.64 7.69 -13.39
C THR A 31 -9.56 6.77 -12.58
N ARG A 32 -9.60 5.46 -12.90
CA ARG A 32 -10.55 4.56 -12.26
C ARG A 32 -10.16 4.31 -10.81
N TYR A 33 -11.06 4.59 -9.89
CA TYR A 33 -10.89 4.26 -8.47
C TYR A 33 -10.69 2.74 -8.31
N ARG A 34 -9.69 2.36 -7.51
CA ARG A 34 -9.32 0.96 -7.23
C ARG A 34 -9.37 0.60 -5.74
N GLY A 35 -9.67 1.56 -4.88
CA GLY A 35 -9.78 1.33 -3.45
C GLY A 35 -9.12 2.42 -2.63
N VAL A 36 -9.30 2.31 -1.33
CA VAL A 36 -8.65 3.14 -0.32
C VAL A 36 -8.15 2.23 0.79
N GLN A 37 -6.89 2.41 1.19
CA GLN A 37 -6.35 1.85 2.42
C GLN A 37 -6.38 2.93 3.49
N TRP A 38 -7.27 2.77 4.47
CA TRP A 38 -7.40 3.71 5.57
C TRP A 38 -6.25 3.56 6.56
N GLY A 39 -5.71 4.67 7.05
CA GLY A 39 -4.77 4.72 8.16
C GLY A 39 -5.43 5.34 9.38
N ASN A 40 -5.14 6.61 9.62
CA ASN A 40 -5.63 7.37 10.77
C ASN A 40 -6.42 8.62 10.32
N ALA A 41 -6.71 9.53 11.26
CA ALA A 41 -7.46 10.75 11.00
C ALA A 41 -6.83 11.67 9.93
N ASN A 42 -5.55 11.49 9.62
CA ASN A 42 -4.77 12.35 8.73
C ASN A 42 -4.18 11.63 7.51
N LEU A 43 -4.32 10.30 7.41
CA LEU A 43 -3.72 9.53 6.34
C LEU A 43 -4.59 8.36 5.88
N ALA A 44 -4.82 8.32 4.58
CA ALA A 44 -5.27 7.17 3.82
C ALA A 44 -4.56 7.14 2.46
N LEU A 45 -4.42 5.97 1.86
CA LEU A 45 -3.87 5.82 0.50
C LEU A 45 -5.00 5.51 -0.47
N VAL A 46 -5.23 6.41 -1.42
CA VAL A 46 -6.21 6.27 -2.49
C VAL A 46 -5.51 5.68 -3.70
N MET A 47 -6.03 4.57 -4.20
CA MET A 47 -5.49 3.89 -5.37
C MET A 47 -6.35 4.16 -6.59
N GLU A 48 -5.71 4.58 -7.67
CA GLU A 48 -6.32 4.69 -8.98
C GLU A 48 -5.58 3.83 -10.00
N GLY A 49 -6.22 3.52 -11.12
CA GLY A 49 -5.49 2.94 -12.23
C GLY A 49 -6.15 3.12 -13.58
N LEU A 50 -5.32 3.07 -14.61
CA LEU A 50 -5.72 3.24 -15.99
C LEU A 50 -5.24 2.05 -16.82
N ARG A 51 -6.16 1.10 -17.08
CA ARG A 51 -5.84 -0.15 -17.78
C ARG A 51 -5.22 0.07 -19.16
N SER A 52 -5.67 1.07 -19.92
CA SER A 52 -5.15 1.35 -21.26
C SER A 52 -3.70 1.85 -21.27
N LYS A 53 -3.23 2.42 -20.17
CA LYS A 53 -1.82 2.84 -20.00
C LYS A 53 -1.05 1.92 -19.05
N GLN A 54 -1.68 0.86 -18.55
CA GLN A 54 -1.14 -0.02 -17.52
C GLN A 54 -0.57 0.75 -16.32
N THR A 55 -1.15 1.89 -15.94
CA THR A 55 -0.66 2.67 -14.80
C THR A 55 -1.47 2.42 -13.53
N ASN A 56 -0.79 2.47 -12.39
CA ASN A 56 -1.38 2.60 -11.07
C ASN A 56 -0.87 3.89 -10.44
N LYS A 57 -1.76 4.66 -9.82
CA LYS A 57 -1.44 5.86 -9.07
C LYS A 57 -1.87 5.67 -7.62
N VAL A 58 -1.04 6.10 -6.68
CA VAL A 58 -1.34 6.13 -5.25
C VAL A 58 -1.22 7.57 -4.78
N SER A 59 -2.25 8.05 -4.08
CA SER A 59 -2.31 9.40 -3.53
C SER A 59 -2.52 9.33 -2.01
N ILE A 60 -1.93 10.27 -1.27
CA ILE A 60 -2.25 10.49 0.15
C ILE A 60 -3.52 11.32 0.22
N TYR A 61 -4.53 10.78 0.88
CA TYR A 61 -5.70 11.52 1.31
C TYR A 61 -5.58 11.83 2.81
N ASN A 62 -5.81 13.08 3.19
CA ASN A 62 -5.93 13.50 4.58
C ASN A 62 -7.41 13.67 4.96
N PRO A 63 -8.00 12.74 5.73
CA PRO A 63 -9.43 12.79 6.08
C PRO A 63 -9.85 14.01 6.91
N SER A 64 -8.94 14.63 7.67
CA SER A 64 -9.26 15.80 8.51
C SER A 64 -9.33 17.10 7.71
N THR A 65 -8.59 17.19 6.59
CA THR A 65 -8.54 18.40 5.75
C THR A 65 -9.23 18.23 4.39
N GLY A 66 -9.45 16.99 3.94
CA GLY A 66 -9.94 16.69 2.60
C GLY A 66 -8.88 16.80 1.49
N LYS A 67 -7.61 17.08 1.83
CA LYS A 67 -6.53 17.21 0.85
C LYS A 67 -6.19 15.84 0.24
N LEU A 68 -6.14 15.76 -1.09
CA LEU A 68 -5.64 14.61 -1.86
C LEU A 68 -4.39 15.04 -2.64
N GLU A 69 -3.29 14.32 -2.47
CA GLU A 69 -2.01 14.63 -3.11
C GLU A 69 -1.35 13.36 -3.66
N GLU A 70 -0.82 13.41 -4.89
CA GLU A 70 -0.14 12.25 -5.48
C GLU A 70 1.10 11.86 -4.66
N LEU A 71 1.15 10.59 -4.26
CA LEU A 71 2.32 10.00 -3.63
C LEU A 71 3.27 9.51 -4.72
N TYR A 72 2.82 8.57 -5.54
CA TYR A 72 3.57 8.04 -6.68
C TYR A 72 2.65 7.47 -7.75
N THR A 73 3.16 7.44 -8.98
CA THR A 73 2.58 6.72 -10.11
C THR A 73 3.58 5.72 -10.65
N ARG A 74 3.11 4.53 -11.05
CA ARG A 74 3.96 3.48 -11.63
C ARG A 74 3.29 2.77 -12.80
N ASN A 75 4.12 2.14 -13.64
CA ASN A 75 3.66 1.15 -14.59
C ASN A 75 3.41 -0.20 -13.86
N GLN A 76 2.33 -0.89 -14.22
CA GLN A 76 1.97 -2.22 -13.73
C GLN A 76 2.94 -3.30 -14.24
N THR A 77 3.58 -3.09 -15.40
CA THR A 77 4.57 -4.02 -15.95
C THR A 77 5.96 -3.85 -15.35
N ASP A 78 6.21 -2.75 -14.64
CA ASP A 78 7.41 -2.56 -13.85
C ASP A 78 7.25 -3.30 -12.51
N ALA A 79 7.63 -4.58 -12.52
CA ALA A 79 7.61 -5.42 -11.33
C ALA A 79 8.75 -5.06 -10.36
N TYR A 80 9.90 -4.58 -10.87
CA TYR A 80 11.09 -4.30 -10.06
C TYR A 80 10.89 -3.03 -9.22
N GLY A 81 10.24 -2.02 -9.80
CA GLY A 81 9.85 -0.80 -9.10
C GLY A 81 8.66 -0.95 -8.16
N ASN A 82 8.17 -2.17 -7.89
CA ASN A 82 7.05 -2.39 -6.96
C ASN A 82 7.50 -2.14 -5.51
N PRO A 83 6.99 -1.12 -4.80
CA PRO A 83 7.39 -0.87 -3.42
C PRO A 83 6.84 -1.90 -2.43
N GLY A 84 5.86 -2.71 -2.83
CA GLY A 84 5.11 -3.61 -1.95
C GLY A 84 3.79 -3.00 -1.50
N SER A 85 3.21 -3.59 -0.46
CA SER A 85 1.97 -3.11 0.18
C SER A 85 2.28 -2.58 1.58
N PRO A 86 1.60 -1.50 2.03
CA PRO A 86 1.75 -1.03 3.41
C PRO A 86 1.33 -2.10 4.41
N VAL A 87 2.12 -2.27 5.46
CA VAL A 87 1.79 -3.07 6.62
C VAL A 87 0.61 -2.43 7.35
N THR A 88 -0.29 -3.28 7.85
CA THR A 88 -1.50 -2.84 8.54
C THR A 88 -1.57 -3.41 9.95
N THR A 89 -2.24 -2.69 10.84
CA THR A 89 -2.59 -3.13 12.20
C THR A 89 -4.11 -3.08 12.40
N LYS A 90 -4.62 -3.71 13.46
CA LYS A 90 -6.04 -3.65 13.83
C LYS A 90 -6.31 -2.38 14.63
N ASN A 91 -7.29 -1.59 14.20
CA ASN A 91 -7.79 -0.46 14.99
C ASN A 91 -8.75 -0.94 16.11
N LYS A 92 -9.25 0.00 16.93
CA LYS A 92 -10.22 -0.26 18.02
C LYS A 92 -11.54 -0.93 17.58
N TYR A 93 -11.82 -0.99 16.28
CA TYR A 93 -13.00 -1.64 15.71
C TYR A 93 -12.65 -2.99 15.03
N GLY A 94 -11.44 -3.50 15.23
CA GLY A 94 -10.96 -4.74 14.60
C GLY A 94 -10.74 -4.64 13.08
N ARG A 95 -10.76 -3.42 12.52
CA ARG A 95 -10.52 -3.18 11.08
C ARG A 95 -9.02 -3.02 10.83
N SER A 96 -8.52 -3.61 9.75
CA SER A 96 -7.14 -3.40 9.31
C SER A 96 -6.97 -1.96 8.79
N VAL A 97 -6.01 -1.24 9.36
CA VAL A 97 -5.62 0.12 8.96
C VAL A 97 -4.11 0.19 8.80
N ILE A 98 -3.62 1.10 7.96
CA ILE A 98 -2.19 1.33 7.77
C ILE A 98 -1.52 1.63 9.12
N HIS A 99 -0.43 0.91 9.43
CA HIS A 99 0.42 1.22 10.57
C HIS A 99 1.55 2.13 10.12
N LEU A 100 1.62 3.34 10.68
CA LEU A 100 2.73 4.24 10.44
C LEU A 100 3.84 3.97 11.45
N VAL A 101 5.08 4.03 10.98
CA VAL A 101 6.30 3.89 11.78
C VAL A 101 7.09 5.19 11.78
N ASP A 102 8.16 5.24 12.57
CA ASP A 102 9.07 6.39 12.66
C ASP A 102 8.31 7.70 12.93
N ASN A 103 7.54 7.72 14.03
CA ASN A 103 6.73 8.85 14.49
C ASN A 103 5.72 9.37 13.44
N GLY A 104 5.17 8.46 12.63
CA GLY A 104 4.14 8.82 11.64
C GLY A 104 4.69 9.26 10.28
N THR A 105 6.01 9.25 10.09
CA THR A 105 6.65 9.78 8.86
C THR A 105 6.84 8.74 7.77
N LYS A 106 6.79 7.44 8.11
CA LYS A 106 7.11 6.35 7.21
C LYS A 106 6.06 5.24 7.24
N LEU A 107 5.97 4.52 6.12
CA LEU A 107 5.24 3.27 6.01
C LEU A 107 6.23 2.11 6.03
N LEU A 108 5.88 1.03 6.70
CA LEU A 108 6.54 -0.24 6.46
C LEU A 108 5.87 -0.90 5.24
N MET A 109 6.64 -1.18 4.20
CA MET A 109 6.17 -1.75 2.94
C MET A 109 6.66 -3.19 2.82
N ASN A 110 5.73 -4.14 2.72
CA ASN A 110 6.01 -5.55 2.52
C ASN A 110 5.81 -5.92 1.05
N ASN A 111 6.89 -6.30 0.38
CA ASN A 111 6.83 -6.85 -0.98
C ASN A 111 7.15 -8.35 -0.93
N VAL A 112 6.08 -9.16 -0.94
CA VAL A 112 6.19 -10.63 -0.86
C VAL A 112 6.68 -11.28 -2.16
N VAL A 113 6.88 -10.53 -3.25
CA VAL A 113 7.43 -11.06 -4.51
C VAL A 113 8.86 -10.57 -4.71
N GLY A 114 9.05 -9.25 -4.69
CA GLY A 114 10.37 -8.62 -4.74
C GLY A 114 11.17 -8.92 -6.01
N SER A 115 10.48 -9.02 -7.16
CA SER A 115 11.08 -9.30 -8.47
C SER A 115 12.31 -8.44 -8.76
N SER A 116 13.36 -9.09 -9.27
CA SER A 116 14.64 -8.47 -9.61
C SER A 116 15.35 -9.27 -10.69
N GLU A 117 16.47 -8.77 -11.19
CA GLU A 117 17.32 -9.48 -12.16
C GLU A 117 17.81 -10.85 -11.64
N LYS A 118 17.85 -11.01 -10.32
CA LYS A 118 18.28 -12.23 -9.62
C LYS A 118 17.10 -13.15 -9.28
N GLY A 119 15.93 -12.90 -9.85
CA GLY A 119 14.67 -13.58 -9.54
C GLY A 119 13.86 -12.86 -8.46
N ASP A 120 12.84 -13.56 -7.96
CA ASP A 120 11.96 -13.07 -6.92
C ASP A 120 12.64 -13.14 -5.55
N LEU A 121 12.96 -11.96 -5.02
CA LEU A 121 13.62 -11.78 -3.73
C LEU A 121 12.75 -10.86 -2.86
N PRO A 122 11.76 -11.44 -2.15
CA PRO A 122 10.86 -10.66 -1.30
C PRO A 122 11.62 -9.75 -0.34
N PHE A 123 11.03 -8.61 0.01
CA PHE A 123 11.70 -7.63 0.85
C PHE A 123 10.73 -6.86 1.73
N LEU A 124 11.28 -6.28 2.79
CA LEU A 124 10.64 -5.32 3.66
C LEU A 124 11.39 -3.98 3.53
N ALA A 125 10.64 -2.90 3.38
CA ALA A 125 11.20 -1.57 3.18
C ALA A 125 10.51 -0.52 4.06
N LYS A 126 11.23 0.56 4.38
CA LYS A 126 10.65 1.78 4.92
C LYS A 126 10.41 2.76 3.77
N PHE A 127 9.15 3.14 3.56
CA PHE A 127 8.77 4.15 2.58
C PHE A 127 8.56 5.49 3.28
N ASP A 128 9.37 6.49 2.91
CA ASP A 128 9.29 7.83 3.47
C ASP A 128 8.27 8.69 2.72
N LEU A 129 7.26 9.18 3.44
CA LEU A 129 6.12 9.89 2.85
C LEU A 129 6.50 11.27 2.28
N ALA A 130 7.58 11.89 2.79
CA ALA A 130 8.02 13.21 2.35
C ALA A 130 8.95 13.11 1.13
N THR A 131 9.96 12.22 1.21
CA THR A 131 10.96 12.05 0.16
C THR A 131 10.53 11.08 -0.94
N LYS A 132 9.47 10.30 -0.70
CA LYS A 132 8.91 9.28 -1.62
C LYS A 132 9.90 8.15 -1.93
N LYS A 133 10.87 7.94 -1.05
CA LYS A 133 11.91 6.91 -1.20
C LYS A 133 11.53 5.63 -0.46
N ASN A 134 11.79 4.49 -1.08
CA ASN A 134 11.59 3.17 -0.51
C ASN A 134 12.95 2.55 -0.14
N GLU A 135 13.29 2.55 1.14
CA GLU A 135 14.56 2.01 1.65
C GLU A 135 14.38 0.56 2.08
N ILE A 136 15.04 -0.38 1.42
CA ILE A 136 14.98 -1.81 1.78
C ILE A 136 15.77 -2.02 3.08
N ILE A 137 15.11 -2.54 4.10
CA ILE A 137 15.70 -2.83 5.42
C ILE A 137 15.94 -4.33 5.64
N TRP A 138 15.28 -5.19 4.84
CA TRP A 138 15.45 -6.63 4.85
C TRP A 138 15.06 -7.21 3.49
N ARG A 139 15.75 -8.25 3.01
CA ARG A 139 15.48 -8.91 1.74
C ARG A 139 15.84 -10.40 1.81
N SER A 140 15.06 -11.23 1.13
CA SER A 140 15.33 -12.66 0.95
C SER A 140 16.71 -12.88 0.33
N ALA A 141 17.41 -13.90 0.80
CA ALA A 141 18.67 -14.33 0.21
C ALA A 141 18.43 -15.10 -1.10
N GLU A 142 19.36 -14.97 -2.05
CA GLU A 142 19.36 -15.75 -3.29
C GLU A 142 19.34 -17.25 -3.00
N GLY A 143 18.64 -18.02 -3.85
CA GLY A 143 18.46 -19.47 -3.67
C GLY A 143 17.42 -19.87 -2.63
N THR A 144 16.80 -18.91 -1.94
CA THR A 144 15.67 -19.13 -1.03
C THR A 144 14.52 -18.19 -1.34
N TYR A 145 13.30 -18.66 -1.11
CA TYR A 145 12.12 -17.82 -1.12
C TYR A 145 11.68 -17.62 0.34
N GLU A 146 12.12 -16.51 0.92
CA GLU A 146 11.76 -16.10 2.26
C GLU A 146 10.96 -14.80 2.19
N TYR A 147 9.78 -14.75 2.80
CA TYR A 147 8.97 -13.52 2.84
C TYR A 147 8.41 -13.28 4.23
N VAL A 148 8.13 -12.00 4.52
CA VAL A 148 7.45 -11.58 5.75
C VAL A 148 5.97 -11.94 5.60
N SER A 149 5.53 -12.96 6.33
CA SER A 149 4.15 -13.44 6.33
C SER A 149 3.28 -12.65 7.30
N ASP A 150 3.86 -12.15 8.39
CA ASP A 150 3.19 -11.26 9.34
C ASP A 150 4.18 -10.29 10.00
N VAL A 151 3.66 -9.15 10.46
CA VAL A 151 4.40 -8.15 11.22
C VAL A 151 3.74 -8.03 12.60
N ILE A 152 4.35 -8.70 13.57
CA ILE A 152 3.81 -8.83 14.94
C ILE A 152 3.94 -7.49 15.68
N ASP A 153 5.09 -6.83 15.53
CA ASP A 153 5.34 -5.48 16.07
C ASP A 153 6.15 -4.70 15.02
N ALA A 154 5.47 -3.77 14.32
CA ALA A 154 6.07 -3.00 13.24
C ALA A 154 7.09 -1.97 13.74
N ASP A 155 6.92 -1.44 14.96
CA ASP A 155 7.81 -0.43 15.53
C ASP A 155 9.11 -1.05 16.03
N LYS A 156 9.04 -2.30 16.53
CA LYS A 156 10.22 -3.08 16.95
C LYS A 156 10.78 -4.00 15.89
N LEU A 157 10.15 -4.05 14.70
CA LEU A 157 10.47 -4.99 13.62
C LEU A 157 10.50 -6.45 14.08
N ILE A 158 9.48 -6.85 14.85
CA ILE A 158 9.26 -8.26 15.19
C ILE A 158 8.42 -8.86 14.07
N LEU A 159 9.05 -9.69 13.26
CA LEU A 159 8.51 -10.23 12.02
C LEU A 159 8.33 -11.74 12.12
N LEU A 160 7.27 -12.25 11.50
CA LEU A 160 7.14 -13.65 11.17
C LEU A 160 7.54 -13.83 9.70
N THR A 161 8.50 -14.71 9.43
CA THR A 161 8.89 -15.07 8.06
C THR A 161 8.53 -16.51 7.75
N ARG A 162 8.17 -16.76 6.49
CA ARG A 162 8.06 -18.11 5.92
C ARG A 162 9.15 -18.27 4.88
N LYS A 163 9.91 -19.36 5.01
CA LYS A 163 11.07 -19.67 4.16
C LYS A 163 10.89 -21.03 3.49
N GLU A 164 11.24 -21.11 2.23
CA GLU A 164 11.35 -22.35 1.48
C GLU A 164 12.52 -22.31 0.48
N SER A 165 12.96 -23.47 0.03
CA SER A 165 13.92 -23.62 -1.07
C SER A 165 13.64 -24.93 -1.82
N GLN A 166 14.40 -25.20 -2.89
CA GLN A 166 14.30 -26.49 -3.59
C GLN A 166 14.54 -27.71 -2.67
N LYS A 167 15.25 -27.53 -1.56
CA LYS A 167 15.60 -28.62 -0.61
C LYS A 167 14.90 -28.49 0.74
N LEU A 168 14.22 -27.39 1.00
CA LEU A 168 13.59 -27.09 2.29
C LEU A 168 12.11 -26.78 2.08
N VAL A 169 11.27 -27.61 2.68
CA VAL A 169 9.83 -27.36 2.74
C VAL A 169 9.53 -26.13 3.62
N PRO A 170 8.35 -25.51 3.46
CA PRO A 170 7.95 -24.37 4.28
C PRO A 170 7.98 -24.64 5.78
N ASN A 171 8.43 -23.63 6.54
CA ASN A 171 8.62 -23.75 8.00
C ASN A 171 7.32 -23.97 8.82
N TYR A 172 6.14 -23.58 8.31
CA TYR A 172 4.85 -23.80 8.99
C TYR A 172 3.66 -23.76 8.01
N TYR A 173 2.52 -24.38 8.41
CA TYR A 173 1.26 -24.50 7.66
C TYR A 173 0.08 -23.85 8.38
#